data_AF-A0A965Y6A1-F1
#
_entry.id   AF-A0A965Y6A1-F1
#
_cell.length_a   1.000
_cell.length_b   1.000
_cell.length_c   1.000
_cell.angle_alpha   90.00
_cell.angle_beta   90.00
_cell.angle_gamma   90.00
#
_symmetry.space_group_name_H-M   'P 1'
#
loop_
_entity.id
_entity.type
_entity.pdbx_description
1 polymer ?
#
loop_
_entity_poly.entity_id
_entity_poly.type
_entity_poly.pdbx_seq_one_letter_code
_entity_poly.pdbx_strand_id
1 'polypeptide(L)'
;MTVQVRTVIQEAWAVVSPQFAVPMDTASRNRIRRKLSRISALLEEADEGFLEIRGAARADSIPVAGPVEQPEPVRGERNMTLSDLKAFFDEHPEAADLWSRNAVQAGFQVFLSSPEHREESLNYLFDVLRAADISTLEAFKAFVADVGHEDKGLHQLQSICKAFEKEIASWKVDGYSALFLLVLNLRWDILQGKDLVALNVKKGSDRIKGQ
;
A
#
# COMPACT_ATOMS: atom_id res chain seq x y z
N MET A 1 -26.08 -25.23 1.31
CA MET A 1 -24.90 -24.36 1.11
C MET A 1 -23.67 -25.12 1.52
N THR A 2 -22.76 -25.42 0.60
CA THR A 2 -21.47 -26.07 0.91
C THR A 2 -20.39 -25.00 0.90
N VAL A 3 -19.90 -24.63 2.09
CA VAL A 3 -18.76 -23.71 2.23
C VAL A 3 -17.49 -24.50 1.91
N GLN A 4 -16.73 -24.06 0.90
CA GLN A 4 -15.42 -24.61 0.60
C GLN A 4 -14.35 -23.63 1.08
N VAL A 5 -13.51 -24.08 2.01
CA VAL A 5 -12.33 -23.33 2.45
C VAL A 5 -11.22 -23.64 1.45
N ARG A 6 -10.72 -22.61 0.76
CA ARG A 6 -9.62 -22.71 -0.22
C ARG A 6 -8.56 -21.68 0.15
N THR A 7 -7.29 -21.97 -0.15
CA THR A 7 -6.21 -20.99 0.05
C THR A 7 -6.30 -19.89 -1.00
N VAL A 8 -5.74 -18.70 -0.71
CA VAL A 8 -5.74 -17.54 -1.62
C VAL A 8 -5.21 -17.90 -3.02
N ILE A 9 -4.26 -18.82 -3.06
CA ILE A 9 -3.64 -19.32 -4.29
C ILE A 9 -4.59 -20.24 -5.08
N GLN A 10 -5.37 -21.09 -4.41
CA GLN A 10 -6.40 -21.93 -5.05
C GLN A 10 -7.58 -21.10 -5.56
N GLU A 11 -7.89 -19.98 -4.91
CA GLU A 11 -8.88 -19.01 -5.38
C GLU A 11 -8.42 -18.29 -6.66
N ALA A 12 -7.18 -17.78 -6.66
CA ALA A 12 -6.57 -17.17 -7.86
C ALA A 12 -6.53 -18.15 -9.05
N TRP A 13 -6.26 -19.43 -8.80
CA TRP A 13 -6.27 -20.46 -9.84
C TRP A 13 -7.65 -20.77 -10.41
N ALA A 14 -8.67 -20.81 -9.55
CA ALA A 14 -10.06 -21.05 -9.96
C ALA A 14 -10.60 -19.92 -10.87
N VAL A 15 -10.09 -18.70 -10.71
CA VAL A 15 -10.44 -17.54 -11.56
C VAL A 15 -9.78 -17.60 -12.94
N VAL A 16 -8.57 -18.15 -13.02
CA VAL A 16 -7.77 -18.15 -14.27
C VAL A 16 -8.01 -19.41 -15.11
N SER A 17 -8.30 -20.56 -14.49
CA SER A 17 -8.51 -21.85 -15.16
C SER A 17 -9.57 -21.83 -16.29
N PRO A 18 -10.75 -21.17 -16.15
CA PRO A 18 -11.77 -21.13 -17.20
C PRO A 18 -11.34 -20.41 -18.47
N GLN A 19 -10.34 -19.52 -18.39
CA GLN A 19 -9.85 -18.72 -19.52
C GLN A 19 -9.02 -19.55 -20.51
N PHE A 20 -8.61 -20.76 -20.12
CA PHE A 20 -7.90 -21.71 -20.99
C PHE A 20 -8.84 -22.72 -21.70
N ALA A 21 -10.16 -22.59 -21.52
CA ALA A 21 -11.19 -23.42 -22.18
C ALA A 21 -11.54 -22.94 -23.60
N VAL A 22 -10.61 -22.28 -24.28
CA VAL A 22 -10.73 -21.87 -25.69
C VAL A 22 -10.51 -23.12 -26.59
N PRO A 23 -11.24 -23.29 -27.70
CA PRO A 23 -11.02 -24.41 -28.62
C PRO A 23 -9.58 -24.38 -29.17
N MET A 24 -8.76 -25.30 -28.65
CA MET A 24 -7.36 -25.52 -29.02
C MET A 24 -7.18 -26.93 -29.55
N ASP A 25 -6.18 -27.09 -30.44
CA ASP A 25 -5.71 -28.41 -30.88
C ASP A 25 -5.29 -29.29 -29.68
N THR A 26 -5.36 -30.61 -29.87
CA THR A 26 -5.12 -31.59 -28.80
C THR A 26 -3.68 -31.56 -28.25
N ALA A 27 -2.69 -31.17 -29.05
CA ALA A 27 -1.29 -31.12 -28.64
C ALA A 27 -1.02 -29.91 -27.73
N SER A 28 -1.55 -28.74 -28.10
CA SER A 28 -1.50 -27.49 -27.34
C SER A 28 -2.25 -27.62 -26.01
N ARG A 29 -3.42 -28.25 -26.02
CA ARG A 29 -4.20 -28.54 -24.79
C ARG A 29 -3.42 -29.42 -23.81
N ASN A 30 -2.77 -30.48 -24.31
CA ASN A 30 -1.97 -31.37 -23.47
C ASN A 30 -0.73 -30.68 -22.90
N ARG A 31 -0.08 -29.80 -23.68
CA ARG A 31 1.07 -29.00 -23.21
C ARG A 31 0.68 -28.02 -22.12
N ILE A 32 -0.44 -27.32 -22.28
CA ILE A 32 -0.97 -26.39 -21.28
C ILE A 32 -1.37 -27.18 -20.04
N ARG A 33 -2.16 -28.26 -20.16
CA ARG A 33 -2.55 -29.11 -19.04
C ARG A 33 -1.36 -29.59 -18.21
N ARG A 34 -0.26 -30.03 -18.85
CA ARG A 34 0.97 -30.42 -18.13
C ARG A 34 1.61 -29.25 -17.38
N LYS A 35 1.69 -28.06 -17.99
CA LYS A 35 2.20 -26.86 -17.31
C LYS A 35 1.31 -26.46 -16.13
N LEU A 36 0.00 -26.51 -16.32
CA LEU A 36 -0.99 -26.21 -15.29
C LEU A 36 -0.89 -27.20 -14.11
N SER A 37 -0.73 -28.50 -14.38
CA SER A 37 -0.49 -29.51 -13.34
C SER A 37 0.81 -29.28 -12.58
N ARG A 38 1.88 -28.86 -13.28
CA ARG A 38 3.16 -28.52 -12.63
C ARG A 38 3.05 -27.29 -11.74
N ILE A 39 2.31 -26.27 -12.18
CA ILE A 39 2.04 -25.07 -11.38
C ILE A 39 1.23 -25.45 -10.12
N SER A 40 0.21 -26.29 -10.26
CA SER A 40 -0.57 -26.77 -9.11
C SER A 40 0.31 -27.48 -8.07
N ALA A 41 1.25 -28.33 -8.50
CA ALA A 41 2.16 -29.02 -7.60
C ALA A 41 3.12 -28.06 -6.86
N LEU A 42 3.65 -27.05 -7.56
CA LEU A 42 4.52 -26.03 -6.95
C LEU A 42 3.78 -25.17 -5.91
N LEU A 43 2.49 -24.94 -6.14
CA LEU A 43 1.64 -24.18 -5.23
C LEU A 43 1.28 -24.98 -3.98
N GLU A 44 1.09 -26.30 -4.12
CA GLU A 44 0.87 -27.23 -3.01
C GLU A 44 2.13 -27.37 -2.15
N GLU A 45 3.30 -27.54 -2.77
CA GLU A 45 4.60 -27.56 -2.09
C GLU A 45 4.91 -26.26 -1.32
N ALA A 46 4.54 -25.11 -1.90
CA ALA A 46 4.67 -23.83 -1.21
C ALA A 46 3.76 -23.72 0.03
N ASP A 47 2.53 -24.23 -0.04
CA ASP A 47 1.57 -24.21 1.07
C ASP A 47 2.05 -25.12 2.22
N GLU A 48 2.58 -26.30 1.90
CA GLU A 48 3.23 -27.20 2.88
C GLU A 48 4.42 -26.51 3.56
N GLY A 49 5.29 -25.83 2.80
CA GLY A 49 6.42 -25.07 3.35
C GLY A 49 5.99 -23.95 4.32
N PHE A 50 4.90 -23.23 4.03
CA PHE A 50 4.35 -22.23 4.96
C PHE A 50 3.80 -22.86 6.24
N LEU A 51 3.14 -24.03 6.14
CA LEU A 51 2.64 -24.77 7.29
C LEU A 51 3.76 -25.28 8.19
N GLU A 52 4.86 -25.77 7.60
CA GLU A 52 6.05 -26.23 8.31
C GLU A 52 6.76 -25.10 9.05
N ILE A 53 6.99 -23.94 8.41
CA ILE A 53 7.58 -22.77 9.07
C ILE A 53 6.72 -22.32 10.25
N ARG A 54 5.39 -22.32 10.08
CA ARG A 54 4.45 -22.00 11.14
C ARG A 54 4.45 -23.03 12.28
N GLY A 55 4.64 -24.30 11.96
CA GLY A 55 4.78 -25.39 12.92
C GLY A 55 6.08 -25.28 13.72
N ALA A 56 7.20 -25.02 13.04
CA ALA A 56 8.52 -24.84 13.66
C ALA A 56 8.55 -23.63 14.61
N ALA A 57 7.98 -22.49 14.19
CA ALA A 57 7.84 -21.31 15.04
C ALA A 57 7.01 -21.58 16.32
N ARG A 58 6.06 -22.52 16.28
CA ARG A 58 5.29 -22.96 17.45
C ARG A 58 6.02 -24.01 18.29
N ALA A 59 6.91 -24.81 17.71
CA ALA A 59 7.63 -25.87 18.42
C ALA A 59 8.85 -25.32 19.20
N ASP A 60 9.48 -24.25 18.73
CA ASP A 60 10.56 -23.56 19.44
C ASP A 60 10.06 -22.69 20.62
N SER A 61 8.75 -22.59 20.78
CA SER A 61 8.09 -21.85 21.86
C SER A 61 7.41 -22.84 22.81
N ILE A 62 7.99 -23.10 23.99
CA ILE A 62 7.42 -23.61 25.28
C ILE A 62 8.41 -24.62 25.95
N PRO A 63 8.57 -24.73 27.31
CA PRO A 63 7.89 -24.05 28.45
C PRO A 63 8.80 -23.53 29.60
N VAL A 64 8.29 -22.59 30.44
CA VAL A 64 8.13 -22.82 31.92
C VAL A 64 6.88 -22.08 32.41
N ALA A 65 6.13 -22.75 33.29
CA ALA A 65 4.80 -22.47 33.79
C ALA A 65 4.62 -21.20 34.65
N GLY A 66 3.42 -20.63 34.53
CA GLY A 66 2.72 -19.76 35.49
C GLY A 66 1.25 -19.66 35.06
N PRO A 67 0.26 -19.49 35.96
CA PRO A 67 -1.16 -19.59 35.61
C PRO A 67 -1.51 -18.54 34.54
N VAL A 68 -1.81 -18.99 33.33
CA VAL A 68 -2.07 -18.13 32.18
C VAL A 68 -3.45 -17.52 32.34
N GLU A 69 -3.49 -16.26 32.76
CA GLU A 69 -4.52 -15.33 32.30
C GLU A 69 -4.56 -15.47 30.78
N GLN A 70 -5.73 -15.81 30.24
CA GLN A 70 -5.96 -15.93 28.81
C GLN A 70 -5.37 -14.68 28.12
N PRO A 71 -4.31 -14.79 27.31
CA PRO A 71 -3.88 -13.66 26.51
C PRO A 71 -5.02 -13.44 25.52
N GLU A 72 -5.65 -12.26 25.63
CA GLU A 72 -6.59 -11.78 24.63
C GLU A 72 -6.00 -12.04 23.24
N PRO A 73 -6.80 -12.50 22.27
CA PRO A 73 -6.31 -12.68 20.91
C PRO A 73 -5.70 -11.35 20.48
N VAL A 74 -4.41 -11.34 20.15
CA VAL A 74 -3.74 -10.19 19.52
C VAL A 74 -4.64 -9.80 18.36
N ARG A 75 -5.35 -8.67 18.51
CA ARG A 75 -6.14 -8.07 17.44
C ARG A 75 -5.16 -7.87 16.31
N GLY A 76 -5.19 -8.72 15.29
CA GLY A 76 -4.51 -8.44 14.05
C GLY A 76 -5.09 -7.13 13.54
N GLU A 77 -4.31 -6.06 13.61
CA GLU A 77 -4.74 -4.76 13.12
C GLU A 77 -5.12 -4.93 11.65
N ARG A 78 -6.39 -4.70 11.34
CA ARG A 78 -6.89 -4.80 9.97
C ARG A 78 -6.16 -3.77 9.12
N ASN A 79 -5.49 -4.22 8.06
CA ASN A 79 -4.91 -3.31 7.07
C ASN A 79 -6.00 -2.42 6.46
N MET A 80 -5.68 -1.13 6.35
CA MET A 80 -6.50 -0.11 5.73
C MET A 80 -6.62 -0.39 4.23
N THR A 81 -7.83 -0.28 3.70
CA THR A 81 -8.11 -0.30 2.27
C THR A 81 -8.15 1.12 1.71
N LEU A 82 -8.08 1.27 0.39
CA LEU A 82 -8.28 2.58 -0.26
C LEU A 82 -9.63 3.21 0.12
N SER A 83 -10.67 2.40 0.29
CA SER A 83 -12.00 2.88 0.70
C SER A 83 -12.00 3.43 2.13
N ASP A 84 -11.22 2.83 3.04
CA ASP A 84 -11.08 3.32 4.41
C ASP A 84 -10.33 4.67 4.42
N LEU A 85 -9.30 4.85 3.59
CA LEU A 85 -8.60 6.13 3.43
C LEU A 85 -9.50 7.21 2.81
N LYS A 86 -10.31 6.83 1.80
CA LYS A 86 -11.29 7.73 1.20
C LYS A 86 -12.33 8.19 2.22
N ALA A 87 -12.90 7.25 2.98
CA ALA A 87 -13.87 7.53 4.02
C ALA A 87 -13.32 8.51 5.07
N PHE A 88 -12.04 8.36 5.46
CA PHE A 88 -11.39 9.31 6.35
C PHE A 88 -11.40 10.74 5.81
N PHE A 89 -11.06 10.96 4.53
CA PHE A 89 -11.07 12.31 3.94
C PHE A 89 -12.48 12.84 3.64
N ASP A 90 -13.45 11.95 3.40
CA ASP A 90 -14.85 12.33 3.28
C ASP A 90 -15.42 12.79 4.63
N GLU A 91 -14.99 12.16 5.74
CA GLU A 91 -15.32 12.57 7.12
C GLU A 91 -14.55 13.82 7.57
N HIS A 92 -13.33 13.99 7.09
CA HIS A 92 -12.40 15.06 7.45
C HIS A 92 -11.90 15.85 6.22
N PRO A 93 -12.79 16.54 5.49
CA PRO A 93 -12.40 17.29 4.29
C PRO A 93 -11.36 18.38 4.59
N GLU A 94 -11.38 18.93 5.81
CA GLU A 94 -10.43 19.94 6.29
C GLU A 94 -8.98 19.46 6.27
N ALA A 95 -8.73 18.16 6.37
CA ALA A 95 -7.39 17.60 6.37
C ALA A 95 -6.71 17.80 5.00
N ALA A 96 -7.42 17.51 3.90
CA ALA A 96 -6.89 17.72 2.55
C ALA A 96 -6.64 19.20 2.26
N ASP A 97 -7.58 20.07 2.69
CA ASP A 97 -7.46 21.52 2.53
C ASP A 97 -6.27 22.09 3.33
N LEU A 98 -6.07 21.60 4.56
CA LEU A 98 -4.92 21.98 5.37
C LEU A 98 -3.60 21.68 4.66
N TRP A 99 -3.43 20.46 4.14
CA TRP A 99 -2.19 20.08 3.47
C TRP A 99 -1.98 20.80 2.15
N SER A 100 -3.07 21.13 1.44
CA SER A 100 -3.00 22.00 0.26
C SER A 100 -2.53 23.41 0.61
N ARG A 101 -3.04 24.00 1.70
CA ARG A 101 -2.58 25.32 2.18
C ARG A 101 -1.13 25.28 2.64
N ASN A 102 -0.73 24.24 3.37
CA ASN A 102 0.64 24.07 3.83
C ASN A 102 1.61 23.94 2.65
N ALA A 103 1.23 23.25 1.58
CA ALA A 103 2.04 23.18 0.36
C ALA A 103 2.23 24.57 -0.29
N VAL A 104 1.15 25.35 -0.40
CA VAL A 104 1.24 26.73 -0.93
C VAL A 104 2.13 27.61 -0.03
N GLN A 105 1.96 27.52 1.29
CA GLN A 105 2.77 28.23 2.27
C GLN A 105 4.25 27.81 2.24
N ALA A 106 4.53 26.56 1.88
CA ALA A 106 5.90 26.07 1.71
C ALA A 106 6.60 26.60 0.45
N GLY A 107 5.81 27.06 -0.54
CA GLY A 107 6.31 27.63 -1.80
C GLY A 107 5.89 26.86 -3.06
N PHE A 108 5.07 25.81 -2.96
CA PHE A 108 4.48 25.17 -4.14
C PHE A 108 3.44 26.08 -4.80
N GLN A 109 3.24 25.94 -6.12
CA GLN A 109 2.23 26.73 -6.82
C GLN A 109 0.82 26.30 -6.41
N VAL A 110 -0.10 27.27 -6.41
CA VAL A 110 -1.52 26.98 -6.22
C VAL A 110 -1.99 26.12 -7.39
N PHE A 111 -2.47 24.92 -7.07
CA PHE A 111 -2.95 23.96 -8.06
C PHE A 111 -4.38 23.52 -7.75
N LEU A 112 -5.31 23.93 -8.61
CA LEU A 112 -6.70 23.51 -8.54
C LEU A 112 -6.86 22.16 -9.22
N SER A 113 -6.91 21.09 -8.43
CA SER A 113 -7.02 19.73 -8.95
C SER A 113 -8.39 19.46 -9.53
N SER A 114 -8.42 18.83 -10.72
CA SER A 114 -9.64 18.21 -11.23
C SER A 114 -10.05 17.01 -10.37
N PRO A 115 -11.32 16.56 -10.42
CA PRO A 115 -11.77 15.37 -9.70
C PRO A 115 -10.94 14.12 -10.03
N GLU A 116 -10.60 13.93 -11.31
CA GLU A 116 -9.79 12.81 -11.79
C GLU A 116 -8.37 12.89 -11.23
N HIS A 117 -7.79 14.09 -11.23
CA HIS A 117 -6.46 14.29 -10.67
C HIS A 117 -6.43 13.94 -9.19
N ARG A 118 -7.45 14.35 -8.44
CA ARG A 118 -7.58 14.13 -7.00
C ARG A 118 -7.73 12.65 -6.67
N GLU A 119 -8.52 11.90 -7.44
CA GLU A 119 -8.70 10.45 -7.26
C GLU A 119 -7.37 9.70 -7.46
N GLU A 120 -6.64 10.05 -8.52
CA GLU A 120 -5.29 9.52 -8.74
C GLU A 120 -4.30 9.91 -7.63
N SER A 121 -4.34 11.17 -7.14
CA SER A 121 -3.48 11.61 -6.02
C SER A 121 -3.73 10.74 -4.77
N LEU A 122 -5.00 10.44 -4.50
CA LEU A 122 -5.40 9.59 -3.37
C LEU A 122 -4.87 8.16 -3.54
N ASN A 123 -4.94 7.61 -4.76
CA ASN A 123 -4.38 6.28 -5.07
C ASN A 123 -2.88 6.24 -4.83
N TYR A 124 -2.14 7.25 -5.30
CA TYR A 124 -0.69 7.31 -5.07
C TYR A 124 -0.34 7.52 -3.60
N LEU A 125 -1.13 8.31 -2.86
CA LEU A 125 -0.99 8.44 -1.40
C LEU A 125 -1.18 7.08 -0.73
N PHE A 126 -2.20 6.32 -1.10
CA PHE A 126 -2.43 4.98 -0.57
C PHE A 126 -1.27 4.03 -0.86
N ASP A 127 -0.78 4.03 -2.10
CA ASP A 127 0.35 3.18 -2.50
C ASP A 127 1.64 3.52 -1.74
N VAL A 128 1.97 4.81 -1.57
CA VAL A 128 3.17 5.21 -0.82
C VAL A 128 3.04 4.94 0.67
N LEU A 129 1.85 5.08 1.26
CA LEU A 129 1.61 4.74 2.67
C LEU A 129 1.89 3.26 2.92
N ARG A 130 1.35 2.38 2.06
CA ARG A 130 1.61 0.94 2.13
C ARG A 130 3.10 0.63 1.90
N ALA A 131 3.73 1.28 0.91
CA ALA A 131 5.15 1.11 0.65
C ALA A 131 6.03 1.59 1.81
N ALA A 132 5.56 2.57 2.60
CA ALA A 132 6.23 3.08 3.77
C ALA A 132 5.91 2.31 5.06
N ASP A 133 5.18 1.19 4.99
CA ASP A 133 4.72 0.40 6.15
C ASP A 133 3.77 1.17 7.09
N ILE A 134 3.00 2.11 6.53
CA ILE A 134 1.84 2.75 7.16
C ILE A 134 0.59 2.06 6.60
N SER A 135 0.31 0.86 7.10
CA SER A 135 -0.73 -0.02 6.54
C SER A 135 -2.07 0.04 7.27
N THR A 136 -2.17 0.69 8.42
CA THR A 136 -3.40 0.78 9.23
C THR A 136 -3.91 2.22 9.31
N LEU A 137 -5.23 2.37 9.50
CA LEU A 137 -5.84 3.71 9.60
C LEU A 137 -5.34 4.45 10.85
N GLU A 138 -5.09 3.72 11.95
CA GLU A 138 -4.53 4.29 13.17
C GLU A 138 -3.09 4.79 12.95
N ALA A 139 -2.24 4.01 12.27
CA ALA A 139 -0.89 4.45 11.91
C ALA A 139 -0.92 5.69 10.98
N PHE A 140 -1.86 5.75 10.04
CA PHE A 140 -2.05 6.92 9.20
C PHE A 140 -2.48 8.15 10.01
N LYS A 141 -3.47 8.01 10.91
CA LYS A 141 -3.91 9.10 11.81
C LYS A 141 -2.77 9.58 12.71
N ALA A 142 -1.98 8.66 13.26
CA ALA A 142 -0.79 8.99 14.05
C ALA A 142 0.25 9.74 13.23
N PHE A 143 0.50 9.31 11.98
CA PHE A 143 1.38 10.02 11.06
C PHE A 143 0.89 11.45 10.80
N VAL A 144 -0.39 11.64 10.46
CA VAL A 144 -0.97 12.97 10.18
C VAL A 144 -0.90 13.87 11.42
N ALA A 145 -1.16 13.33 12.61
CA ALA A 145 -1.03 14.07 13.87
C ALA A 145 0.41 14.50 14.15
N ASP A 146 1.40 13.61 13.93
CA ASP A 146 2.82 13.92 14.11
C ASP A 146 3.30 15.00 13.15
N VAL A 147 2.99 14.90 11.86
CA VAL A 147 3.39 15.92 10.89
C VAL A 147 2.57 17.21 11.04
N GLY A 148 1.37 17.16 11.63
CA GLY A 148 0.59 18.34 11.99
C GLY A 148 1.06 19.04 13.27
N HIS A 149 1.87 18.38 14.10
CA HIS A 149 2.37 18.95 15.35
C HIS A 149 3.48 19.97 15.09
N GLU A 150 3.40 21.13 15.75
CA GLU A 150 4.43 22.20 15.71
C GLU A 150 4.90 22.55 14.29
N ASP A 151 3.99 22.59 13.31
CA ASP A 151 4.28 22.88 11.90
C ASP A 151 5.36 21.98 11.26
N LYS A 152 5.63 20.79 11.84
CA LYS A 152 6.65 19.84 11.38
C LYS A 152 6.51 19.54 9.89
N GLY A 153 5.30 19.23 9.44
CA GLY A 153 5.00 18.93 8.05
C GLY A 153 5.23 20.13 7.12
N LEU A 154 4.90 21.34 7.55
CA LEU A 154 5.19 22.56 6.79
C LEU A 154 6.71 22.74 6.61
N HIS A 155 7.50 22.56 7.68
CA HIS A 155 8.96 22.64 7.60
C HIS A 155 9.58 21.58 6.68
N GLN A 156 9.01 20.38 6.66
CA GLN A 156 9.44 19.33 5.72
C GLN A 156 9.10 19.73 4.28
N LEU A 157 7.90 20.23 4.01
CA LEU A 157 7.52 20.72 2.68
C LEU A 157 8.42 21.89 2.22
N GLN A 158 8.75 22.81 3.12
CA GLN A 158 9.70 23.91 2.82
C GLN A 158 11.09 23.39 2.47
N SER A 159 11.55 22.35 3.16
CA SER A 159 12.83 21.70 2.87
C SER A 159 12.82 21.04 1.48
N ILE A 160 11.72 20.38 1.12
CA ILE A 160 11.52 19.81 -0.22
C ILE A 160 11.49 20.93 -1.28
N CYS A 161 10.73 22.00 -1.07
CA CYS A 161 10.68 23.15 -1.98
C CYS A 161 12.08 23.72 -2.24
N LYS A 162 12.90 23.90 -1.20
CA LYS A 162 14.27 24.39 -1.33
C LYS A 162 15.17 23.42 -2.09
N ALA A 163 15.05 22.12 -1.83
CA ALA A 163 15.85 21.11 -2.52
C ALA A 163 15.56 21.03 -4.03
N PHE A 164 14.32 21.36 -4.44
CA PHE A 164 13.86 21.28 -5.83
C PHE A 164 13.47 22.65 -6.43
N GLU A 165 14.04 23.75 -5.94
CA GLU A 165 13.62 25.13 -6.27
C GLU A 165 13.47 25.42 -7.78
N LYS A 166 14.28 24.75 -8.62
CA LYS A 166 14.31 24.93 -10.08
C LYS A 166 13.21 24.14 -10.80
N GLU A 167 12.66 23.13 -10.15
CA GLU A 167 11.70 22.18 -10.71
C GLU A 167 10.27 22.40 -10.17
N ILE A 168 10.12 22.94 -8.96
CA ILE A 168 8.81 23.06 -8.30
C ILE A 168 7.77 23.90 -9.06
N ALA A 169 8.19 24.73 -10.02
CA ALA A 169 7.29 25.56 -10.82
C ALA A 169 6.34 24.73 -11.71
N SER A 170 6.73 23.52 -12.12
CA SER A 170 5.87 22.62 -12.92
C SER A 170 5.06 21.66 -12.05
N TRP A 171 5.29 21.65 -10.73
CA TRP A 171 4.72 20.63 -9.87
C TRP A 171 3.24 20.91 -9.57
N LYS A 172 2.42 19.89 -9.75
CA LYS A 172 0.98 19.89 -9.50
C LYS A 172 0.74 19.27 -8.12
N VAL A 173 0.82 20.10 -7.07
CA VAL A 173 0.72 19.64 -5.68
C VAL A 173 -0.63 20.00 -5.08
N ASP A 174 -1.46 18.98 -4.85
CA ASP A 174 -2.69 19.08 -4.06
C ASP A 174 -2.50 18.55 -2.63
N GLY A 175 -3.57 18.54 -1.82
CA GLY A 175 -3.49 18.08 -0.43
C GLY A 175 -2.99 16.65 -0.26
N TYR A 176 -3.40 15.73 -1.14
CA TYR A 176 -2.95 14.34 -1.12
C TYR A 176 -1.50 14.21 -1.60
N SER A 177 -1.11 14.98 -2.61
CA SER A 177 0.26 15.06 -3.13
C SER A 177 1.22 15.63 -2.08
N ALA A 178 0.78 16.60 -1.28
CA ALA A 178 1.57 17.14 -0.17
C ALA A 178 1.83 16.06 0.89
N LEU A 179 0.81 15.30 1.29
CA LEU A 179 0.97 14.15 2.18
C LEU A 179 1.86 13.06 1.57
N PHE A 180 1.72 12.78 0.27
CA PHE A 180 2.56 11.85 -0.45
C PHE A 180 4.05 12.27 -0.40
N LEU A 181 4.35 13.54 -0.64
CA LEU A 181 5.70 14.09 -0.54
C LEU A 181 6.26 14.00 0.87
N LEU A 182 5.43 14.23 1.89
CA LEU A 182 5.82 14.06 3.29
C LEU A 182 6.17 12.61 3.61
N VAL A 183 5.36 11.64 3.18
CA VAL A 183 5.66 10.22 3.38
C VAL A 183 6.95 9.84 2.65
N LEU A 184 7.10 10.26 1.38
CA LEU A 184 8.32 10.01 0.61
C LEU A 184 9.58 10.51 1.32
N ASN A 185 9.53 11.73 1.86
CA ASN A 185 10.68 12.37 2.48
C ASN A 185 10.98 11.81 3.88
N LEU A 186 9.95 11.61 4.71
CA LEU A 186 10.11 11.18 6.10
C LEU A 186 10.32 9.67 6.26
N ARG A 187 9.95 8.86 5.26
CA ARG A 187 10.10 7.40 5.26
C ARG A 187 11.05 6.91 4.18
N TRP A 188 11.94 7.79 3.72
CA TRP A 188 12.92 7.47 2.68
C TRP A 188 13.82 6.30 3.06
N ASP A 189 14.15 6.17 4.35
CA ASP A 189 14.95 5.08 4.92
C ASP A 189 14.36 3.69 4.63
N ILE A 190 13.02 3.58 4.66
CA ILE A 190 12.27 2.37 4.30
C ILE A 190 12.11 2.25 2.78
N LEU A 191 11.77 3.36 2.12
CA LEU A 191 11.41 3.38 0.70
C LEU A 191 12.61 3.12 -0.23
N GLN A 192 13.81 3.57 0.13
CA GLN A 192 15.01 3.41 -0.70
C GLN A 192 15.40 1.94 -0.95
N GLY A 193 14.96 1.03 -0.07
CA GLY A 193 15.20 -0.40 -0.20
C GLY A 193 14.13 -1.15 -1.01
N LYS A 194 13.08 -0.46 -1.49
CA LYS A 194 11.93 -1.07 -2.16
C LYS A 194 11.89 -0.72 -3.65
N ASP A 195 11.27 -1.60 -4.45
CA ASP A 195 11.01 -1.31 -5.87
C ASP A 195 9.84 -0.34 -6.01
N LEU A 196 10.16 0.96 -6.01
CA LEU A 196 9.17 2.04 -6.12
C LEU A 196 8.42 2.07 -7.47
N VAL A 197 8.94 1.38 -8.51
CA VAL A 197 8.26 1.25 -9.79
C VAL A 197 7.18 0.18 -9.68
N ALA A 198 7.53 -1.00 -9.14
CA ALA A 198 6.58 -2.08 -8.91
C ALA A 198 5.47 -1.69 -7.93
N LEU A 199 5.77 -0.79 -6.98
CA LEU A 199 4.82 -0.27 -5.99
C LEU A 199 4.03 0.95 -6.44
N ASN A 200 4.10 1.34 -7.72
CA ASN A 200 3.36 2.48 -8.30
C ASN A 200 3.73 3.87 -7.71
N VAL A 201 4.69 3.95 -6.80
CA VAL A 201 5.16 5.19 -6.14
C VAL A 201 5.87 6.11 -7.13
N LYS A 202 6.70 5.57 -8.03
CA LYS A 202 7.41 6.39 -9.02
C LYS A 202 6.45 7.17 -9.94
N LYS A 203 5.38 6.51 -10.39
CA LYS A 203 4.35 7.14 -11.23
C LYS A 203 3.64 8.30 -10.50
N GLY A 204 3.42 8.17 -9.19
CA GLY A 204 2.93 9.27 -8.37
C GLY A 204 3.87 10.48 -8.37
N SER A 205 5.18 10.25 -8.23
CA SER A 205 6.19 11.30 -8.30
C SER A 205 6.25 11.96 -9.68
N ASP A 206 6.30 11.16 -10.75
CA ASP A 206 6.34 11.66 -12.13
C ASP A 206 5.12 12.53 -12.44
N ARG A 207 3.94 12.10 -11.97
CA ARG A 207 2.70 12.86 -12.13
C ARG A 207 2.68 14.18 -11.38
N ILE A 208 3.17 14.21 -10.13
CA ILE A 208 3.32 15.46 -9.37
C ILE A 208 4.23 16.41 -10.16
N LYS A 209 5.31 15.93 -10.76
CA LYS A 209 6.23 16.74 -11.57
C LYS A 209 5.65 17.22 -12.89
N GLY A 210 4.50 16.69 -13.29
CA GLY A 210 3.81 17.02 -14.54
C GLY A 210 4.41 16.34 -15.77
N GLN A 211 5.12 15.22 -15.60
CA GLN A 211 5.72 14.41 -16.67
C GLN A 211 4.74 13.37 -17.23
#